data_AF-A0A0K1XC87-F1
#
_entry.id   AF-A0A0K1XC87-F1
#
_cell.length_a   1.000
_cell.length_b   1.000
_cell.length_c   1.000
_cell.angle_alpha   90.00
_cell.angle_beta   90.00
_cell.angle_gamma   90.00
#
_symmetry.space_group_name_H-M   'P 1'
#
loop_
_entity.id
_entity.type
_entity.pdbx_description
1 polymer ?
#
loop_
_entity_poly.entity_id
_entity_poly.type
_entity_poly.pdbx_seq_one_letter_code
_entity_poly.pdbx_strand_id
1 'polypeptide(L)'
;MKKLRYAGLSLAVALAVAGCNAGFGTKDSNSQNAPEQKVSASKVTPLAWDKTQPFASFNASQAEQQQQVNYVLQNAQRLELEKLYIAANTAFKLERLEDAGLLFYAAILRTESDIDKYPPAGKGEASPVPYLNFLAVNSAARIDQALSFNPDQYDAVLKRFSAWNCQAPSDYKPSWEYSAVNPNAESCEVIKRKRVVPMQRLAKLFTNPEYRANVEKLRDYLMLDQQQQMQEQAIATRNQRLQSMLDYEKQQNTPGIAAALLRSQQQDGQETKQ
;
A
#
# COMPACT_ATOMS: atom_id res chain seq x y z
N MET A 1 -2.41 10.14 -26.37
CA MET A 1 -1.88 9.67 -25.07
C MET A 1 -2.57 8.35 -24.74
N LYS A 2 -1.82 7.23 -24.67
CA LYS A 2 -2.37 5.96 -24.19
C LYS A 2 -2.76 6.18 -22.72
N LYS A 3 -4.04 6.06 -22.37
CA LYS A 3 -4.47 6.09 -20.96
C LYS A 3 -3.67 4.99 -20.25
N LEU A 4 -2.79 5.37 -19.32
CA LEU A 4 -2.20 4.45 -18.35
C LEU A 4 -3.37 3.83 -17.58
N ARG A 5 -3.86 2.70 -18.08
CA ARG A 5 -4.83 1.87 -17.37
C ARG A 5 -4.05 1.24 -16.24
N TYR A 6 -3.96 1.92 -15.10
CA TYR A 6 -3.58 1.29 -13.86
C TYR A 6 -4.56 0.14 -13.63
N ALA A 7 -4.11 -1.09 -13.90
CA ALA A 7 -4.82 -2.31 -13.52
C ALA A 7 -4.82 -2.35 -11.98
N GLY A 8 -5.78 -1.64 -11.39
CA GLY A 8 -5.84 -1.28 -9.98
C GLY A 8 -6.26 -2.40 -9.04
N LEU A 9 -5.84 -3.63 -9.30
CA LEU A 9 -5.76 -4.70 -8.29
C LEU A 9 -4.53 -5.57 -8.55
N SER A 10 -3.62 -5.53 -7.59
CA SER A 10 -2.75 -6.66 -7.23
C SER A 10 -1.72 -7.12 -8.27
N LEU A 11 -0.84 -6.23 -8.72
CA LEU A 11 0.47 -6.65 -9.22
C LEU A 11 1.58 -6.59 -8.14
N ALA A 12 1.34 -5.94 -6.99
CA ALA A 12 2.35 -5.85 -5.93
C ALA A 12 2.48 -7.14 -5.10
N VAL A 13 1.38 -7.90 -4.92
CA VAL A 13 1.42 -9.21 -4.25
C VAL A 13 2.16 -10.26 -5.10
N ALA A 14 2.19 -10.05 -6.42
CA ALA A 14 2.82 -10.93 -7.38
C ALA A 14 4.36 -10.82 -7.43
N LEU A 15 4.90 -9.61 -7.32
CA LEU A 15 6.33 -9.34 -7.52
C LEU A 15 7.18 -9.51 -6.25
N ALA A 16 6.57 -9.70 -5.08
CA ALA A 16 7.32 -9.83 -3.81
C ALA A 16 7.85 -11.25 -3.52
N VAL A 17 7.60 -12.24 -4.39
CA VAL A 17 8.04 -13.63 -4.17
C VAL A 17 9.51 -13.85 -4.62
N ALA A 18 10.15 -12.87 -5.26
CA ALA A 18 11.57 -12.91 -5.58
C ALA A 18 12.43 -12.17 -4.53
N GLY A 19 12.69 -12.83 -3.40
CA GLY A 19 13.97 -12.67 -2.68
C GLY A 19 14.23 -11.41 -1.86
N CYS A 20 13.34 -11.01 -0.95
CA CYS A 20 13.69 -10.07 0.14
C CYS A 20 13.17 -10.56 1.49
N ASN A 21 13.94 -11.43 2.17
CA ASN A 21 13.73 -11.80 3.57
C ASN A 21 14.06 -10.60 4.48
N ALA A 22 13.08 -9.75 4.76
CA ALA A 22 13.12 -8.85 5.91
C ALA A 22 12.36 -9.53 7.05
N GLY A 23 13.08 -10.05 8.04
CA GLY A 23 12.47 -10.68 9.22
C GLY A 23 11.64 -9.68 10.00
N PHE A 24 10.33 -9.92 10.09
CA PHE A 24 9.41 -9.18 10.96
C PHE A 24 9.29 -9.93 12.28
N GLY A 25 9.88 -9.38 13.35
CA GLY A 25 9.66 -9.87 14.71
C GLY A 25 8.40 -9.24 15.29
N THR A 26 7.42 -10.05 15.67
CA THR A 26 6.23 -9.61 16.40
C THR A 26 6.59 -9.37 17.86
N LYS A 27 6.70 -8.11 18.29
CA LYS A 27 6.73 -7.75 19.73
C LYS A 27 5.33 -7.36 20.19
N ASP A 28 4.79 -8.14 21.12
CA ASP A 28 3.56 -7.82 21.82
C ASP A 28 3.74 -6.55 22.66
N SER A 29 3.18 -5.44 22.18
CA SER A 29 3.28 -4.13 22.83
C SER A 29 2.10 -3.91 23.75
N ASN A 30 2.35 -4.02 25.06
CA ASN A 30 1.42 -3.70 26.13
C ASN A 30 1.21 -2.18 26.18
N SER A 31 0.05 -1.71 25.74
CA SER A 31 -0.30 -0.28 25.66
C SER A 31 -0.73 0.25 27.02
N GLN A 32 0.17 0.96 27.71
CA GLN A 32 -0.16 1.76 28.89
C GLN A 32 -0.48 3.19 28.46
N ASN A 33 -1.67 3.66 28.85
CA ASN A 33 -2.18 5.01 28.63
C ASN A 33 -1.20 6.08 29.14
N ALA A 34 -0.56 6.79 28.22
CA ALA A 34 0.28 7.95 28.53
C ALA A 34 -0.57 9.22 28.69
N PRO A 35 -0.22 10.12 29.61
CA PRO A 35 -0.97 11.36 29.87
C PRO A 35 -0.83 12.35 28.71
N GLU A 36 -1.93 13.03 28.37
CA GLU A 36 -1.98 14.11 27.38
C GLU A 36 -1.08 15.29 27.78
N GLN A 37 0.12 15.33 27.23
CA GLN A 37 0.98 16.51 27.28
C GLN A 37 0.41 17.59 26.34
N LYS A 38 0.07 18.76 26.91
CA LYS A 38 -0.20 19.99 26.14
C LYS A 38 1.06 20.35 25.34
N VAL A 39 1.03 20.08 24.05
CA VAL A 39 2.11 20.38 23.11
C VAL A 39 2.19 21.90 22.93
N SER A 40 3.14 22.53 23.62
CA SER A 40 3.65 23.88 23.29
C SER A 40 3.99 23.90 21.81
N ALA A 41 3.69 25.00 21.09
CA ALA A 41 3.85 25.17 19.64
C ALA A 41 5.22 24.67 19.17
N SER A 42 5.28 23.37 18.90
CA SER A 42 6.52 22.63 18.75
C SER A 42 7.08 22.98 17.39
N LYS A 43 8.37 23.30 17.37
CA LYS A 43 9.16 23.52 16.17
C LYS A 43 8.88 22.35 15.23
N VAL A 44 8.15 22.58 14.14
CA VAL A 44 7.75 21.52 13.21
C VAL A 44 9.03 20.86 12.68
N THR A 45 9.26 19.60 13.07
CA THR A 45 10.45 18.86 12.64
C THR A 45 10.41 18.73 11.11
N PRO A 46 11.51 19.07 10.40
CA PRO A 46 11.55 18.98 8.95
C PRO A 46 11.20 17.57 8.46
N LEU A 47 10.33 17.49 7.44
CA LEU A 47 9.97 16.22 6.79
C LEU A 47 11.07 15.87 5.76
N ALA A 48 12.21 15.38 6.23
CA ALA A 48 13.36 15.01 5.40
C ALA A 48 13.51 13.48 5.27
N TRP A 49 13.98 13.00 4.11
CA TRP A 49 14.28 11.59 3.84
C TRP A 49 15.38 11.48 2.77
N ASP A 50 16.01 10.31 2.69
CA ASP A 50 16.92 9.97 1.60
C ASP A 50 16.13 9.45 0.39
N LYS A 51 16.19 10.19 -0.73
CA LYS A 51 15.44 9.86 -1.96
C LYS A 51 15.95 8.60 -2.66
N THR A 52 17.17 8.14 -2.36
CA THR A 52 17.78 6.97 -2.99
C THR A 52 17.34 5.64 -2.36
N GLN A 53 16.74 5.69 -1.17
CA GLN A 53 16.30 4.48 -0.46
C GLN A 53 14.98 3.95 -1.06
N PRO A 54 14.92 2.67 -1.50
CA PRO A 54 13.70 2.09 -2.06
C PRO A 54 12.51 2.13 -1.10
N PHE A 55 12.75 1.89 0.19
CA PHE A 55 11.75 2.01 1.25
C PHE A 55 12.12 3.12 2.24
N ALA A 56 12.25 4.33 1.69
CA ALA A 56 12.59 5.54 2.42
C ALA A 56 11.57 5.85 3.53
N SER A 57 12.08 6.31 4.67
CA SER A 57 11.33 6.81 5.84
C SER A 57 11.90 8.15 6.27
N PHE A 58 11.22 8.87 7.16
CA PHE A 58 11.76 10.13 7.66
C PHE A 58 13.09 9.93 8.43
N ASN A 59 14.04 10.84 8.19
CA ASN A 59 15.37 10.84 8.81
C ASN A 59 15.33 11.60 10.14
N ALA A 60 14.74 10.99 11.17
CA ALA A 60 14.59 11.57 12.51
C ALA A 60 14.61 10.47 13.58
N SER A 61 14.66 10.86 14.86
CA SER A 61 14.49 9.90 15.97
C SER A 61 13.10 9.24 15.93
N GLN A 62 12.93 8.09 16.59
CA GLN A 62 11.65 7.36 16.59
C GLN A 62 10.48 8.23 17.11
N ALA A 63 10.72 9.04 18.15
CA ALA A 63 9.71 9.94 18.70
C ALA A 63 9.33 11.06 17.70
N GLU A 64 10.32 11.63 17.00
CA GLU A 64 10.08 12.63 15.96
C GLU A 64 9.36 12.01 14.76
N GLN A 65 9.73 10.79 14.34
CA GLN A 65 9.03 10.06 13.27
C GLN A 65 7.55 9.85 13.60
N GLN A 66 7.21 9.51 14.84
CA GLN A 66 5.81 9.38 15.27
C GLN A 66 5.06 10.72 15.13
N GLN A 67 5.68 11.83 15.54
CA GLN A 67 5.11 13.17 15.39
C GLN A 67 4.94 13.55 13.92
N GLN A 68 5.93 13.25 13.07
CA GLN A 68 5.88 13.50 11.63
C GLN A 68 4.76 12.70 10.95
N VAL A 69 4.59 11.41 11.29
CA VAL A 69 3.47 10.60 10.79
C VAL A 69 2.13 11.20 11.22
N ASN A 70 1.98 11.59 12.48
CA ASN A 70 0.75 12.22 12.97
C ASN A 70 0.45 13.55 12.26
N TYR A 71 1.48 14.36 12.03
CA TYR A 71 1.36 15.60 11.26
C TYR A 71 0.89 15.33 9.83
N VAL A 72 1.44 14.31 9.16
CA VAL A 72 1.02 13.95 7.80
C VAL A 72 -0.41 13.43 7.78
N LEU A 73 -0.82 12.59 8.73
CA LEU A 73 -2.22 12.12 8.85
C LEU A 73 -3.22 13.27 8.95
N GLN A 74 -2.91 14.30 9.74
CA GLN A 74 -3.77 15.47 9.94
C GLN A 74 -3.80 16.40 8.71
N ASN A 75 -2.75 16.38 7.88
CA ASN A 75 -2.57 17.33 6.78
C ASN A 75 -2.50 16.66 5.40
N ALA A 76 -2.88 15.39 5.27
CA ALA A 76 -2.67 14.58 4.07
C ALA A 76 -3.27 15.19 2.79
N GLN A 77 -4.35 15.98 2.91
CA GLN A 77 -4.99 16.69 1.78
C GLN A 77 -4.16 17.87 1.23
N ARG A 78 -3.23 18.41 2.01
CA ARG A 78 -2.45 19.61 1.69
C ARG A 78 -1.00 19.30 1.33
N LEU A 79 -0.48 18.17 1.80
CA LEU A 79 0.92 17.84 1.64
C LEU A 79 1.22 17.26 0.25
N GLU A 80 2.49 17.38 -0.14
CA GLU A 80 3.06 16.78 -1.34
C GLU A 80 2.97 15.26 -1.31
N LEU A 81 2.78 14.65 -2.48
CA LEU A 81 2.53 13.22 -2.65
C LEU A 81 3.62 12.33 -2.06
N GLU A 82 4.89 12.73 -2.23
CA GLU A 82 6.04 12.00 -1.71
C GLU A 82 5.95 11.87 -0.19
N LYS A 83 5.51 12.93 0.50
CA LYS A 83 5.40 12.93 1.96
C LYS A 83 4.38 11.90 2.45
N LEU A 84 3.32 11.63 1.69
CA LEU A 84 2.35 10.59 2.04
C LEU A 84 2.96 9.19 1.93
N TYR A 85 3.71 8.90 0.85
CA TYR A 85 4.43 7.62 0.71
C TYR A 85 5.49 7.43 1.79
N ILE A 86 6.31 8.46 2.06
CA ILE A 86 7.35 8.39 3.08
C ILE A 86 6.73 8.23 4.48
N ALA A 87 5.62 8.92 4.76
CA ALA A 87 4.90 8.73 6.01
C ALA A 87 4.29 7.34 6.13
N ALA A 88 3.78 6.76 5.04
CA ALA A 88 3.28 5.39 5.03
C ALA A 88 4.39 4.39 5.40
N ASN A 89 5.57 4.51 4.78
CA ASN A 89 6.73 3.67 5.07
C ASN A 89 7.26 3.89 6.49
N THR A 90 7.24 5.13 6.98
CA THR A 90 7.63 5.46 8.35
C THR A 90 6.65 4.85 9.36
N ALA A 91 5.34 4.98 9.14
CA ALA A 91 4.31 4.35 9.96
C ALA A 91 4.47 2.82 10.00
N PHE A 92 4.82 2.21 8.86
CA PHE A 92 5.08 0.78 8.78
C PHE A 92 6.31 0.37 9.63
N LYS A 93 7.41 1.10 9.57
CA LYS A 93 8.61 0.87 10.41
C LYS A 93 8.33 1.06 11.91
N LEU A 94 7.35 1.90 12.24
CA LEU A 94 6.87 2.14 13.60
C LEU A 94 5.80 1.12 14.05
N GLU A 95 5.58 0.04 13.28
CA GLU A 95 4.59 -1.00 13.56
C GLU A 95 3.13 -0.49 13.59
N ARG A 96 2.86 0.66 12.94
CA ARG A 96 1.52 1.25 12.80
C ARG A 96 0.90 0.87 11.46
N LEU A 97 0.62 -0.42 11.27
CA LEU A 97 0.17 -0.97 9.97
C LEU A 97 -1.11 -0.30 9.45
N GLU A 98 -2.06 0.03 10.31
CA GLU A 98 -3.30 0.72 9.92
C GLU A 98 -3.01 2.12 9.33
N ASP A 99 -2.17 2.90 9.99
CA ASP A 99 -1.79 4.23 9.51
C ASP A 99 -0.96 4.15 8.23
N ALA A 100 -0.07 3.15 8.14
CA ALA A 100 0.70 2.88 6.94
C ALA A 100 -0.21 2.58 5.75
N GLY A 101 -1.20 1.70 5.93
CA GLY A 101 -2.18 1.37 4.91
C GLY A 101 -3.02 2.57 4.46
N LEU A 102 -3.53 3.35 5.42
CA LEU A 102 -4.31 4.55 5.11
C LEU A 102 -3.48 5.55 4.29
N LEU A 103 -2.27 5.88 4.75
CA LEU A 103 -1.39 6.83 4.07
C LEU A 103 -0.96 6.34 2.70
N PHE A 104 -0.70 5.04 2.55
CA PHE A 104 -0.33 4.43 1.27
C PHE A 104 -1.47 4.54 0.24
N TYR A 105 -2.70 4.13 0.60
CA TYR A 105 -3.84 4.24 -0.32
C TYR A 105 -4.23 5.70 -0.60
N ALA A 106 -4.08 6.59 0.39
CA ALA A 106 -4.24 8.04 0.20
C ALA A 106 -3.20 8.60 -0.80
N ALA A 107 -1.94 8.17 -0.71
CA ALA A 107 -0.87 8.58 -1.62
C ALA A 107 -1.14 8.14 -3.07
N ILE A 108 -1.57 6.90 -3.26
CA ILE A 108 -1.93 6.38 -4.59
C ILE A 108 -3.11 7.14 -5.16
N LEU A 109 -4.18 7.33 -4.36
CA LEU A 109 -5.35 8.07 -4.80
C LEU A 109 -4.99 9.49 -5.24
N ARG A 110 -4.19 10.18 -4.42
CA ARG A 110 -3.73 11.54 -4.70
C ARG A 110 -2.77 11.60 -5.88
N THR A 111 -1.94 10.58 -6.09
CA THR A 111 -1.08 10.50 -7.28
C THR A 111 -1.92 10.45 -8.55
N GLU A 112 -2.95 9.60 -8.58
CA GLU A 112 -3.86 9.49 -9.73
C GLU A 112 -4.65 10.78 -9.96
N SER A 113 -5.25 11.36 -8.91
CA SER A 113 -6.04 12.58 -9.02
C SER A 113 -5.20 13.80 -9.38
N ASP A 114 -4.02 13.95 -8.76
CA ASP A 114 -3.20 15.14 -8.95
C ASP A 114 -2.48 15.12 -10.31
N ILE A 115 -2.07 13.96 -10.82
CA ILE A 115 -1.50 13.84 -12.18
C ILE A 115 -2.58 14.14 -13.23
N ASP A 116 -3.81 13.67 -13.05
CA ASP A 116 -4.91 13.95 -13.99
C ASP A 116 -5.29 15.43 -13.99
N LYS A 117 -5.33 16.06 -12.80
CA LYS A 117 -5.65 17.48 -12.63
C LYS A 117 -4.51 18.44 -13.00
N TYR A 118 -3.27 18.07 -12.71
CA TYR A 118 -2.07 18.88 -12.95
C TYR A 118 -1.03 18.09 -13.78
N PRO A 119 -1.29 17.82 -15.08
CA PRO A 119 -0.40 17.03 -15.91
C PRO A 119 1.02 17.61 -15.95
N PRO A 120 2.06 16.84 -15.58
CA PRO A 120 3.44 17.32 -15.55
C PRO A 120 3.89 17.91 -16.89
N ALA A 121 4.60 19.04 -16.85
CA ALA A 121 5.19 19.65 -18.04
C ALA A 121 6.40 18.84 -18.53
N GLY A 122 7.21 18.32 -17.60
CA GLY A 122 8.37 17.49 -17.87
C GLY A 122 8.02 16.06 -18.32
N LYS A 123 8.94 15.44 -19.05
CA LYS A 123 8.88 14.02 -19.47
C LYS A 123 10.07 13.25 -18.87
N GLY A 124 9.96 11.93 -18.81
CA GLY A 124 11.04 11.08 -18.28
C GLY A 124 11.40 11.48 -16.85
N GLU A 125 12.69 11.66 -16.56
CA GLU A 125 13.20 12.05 -15.24
C GLU A 125 12.77 13.45 -14.77
N ALA A 126 12.41 14.35 -15.70
CA ALA A 126 11.85 15.67 -15.36
C ALA A 126 10.37 15.60 -14.95
N SER A 127 9.72 14.44 -15.11
CA SER A 127 8.37 14.18 -14.63
C SER A 127 8.43 13.63 -13.20
N PRO A 128 7.49 13.97 -12.29
CA PRO A 128 7.42 13.33 -10.98
C PRO A 128 7.00 11.85 -11.06
N VAL A 129 6.40 11.44 -12.18
CA VAL A 129 5.74 10.13 -12.33
C VAL A 129 6.69 8.94 -12.07
N PRO A 130 7.92 8.88 -12.62
CA PRO A 130 8.82 7.77 -12.34
C PRO A 130 9.18 7.64 -10.85
N TYR A 131 9.42 8.75 -10.17
CA TYR A 131 9.75 8.73 -8.74
C TYR A 131 8.55 8.34 -7.87
N LEU A 132 7.36 8.89 -8.16
CA LEU A 132 6.14 8.49 -7.46
C LEU A 132 5.80 7.01 -7.69
N ASN A 133 6.03 6.50 -8.90
CA ASN A 133 5.85 5.08 -9.20
C ASN A 133 6.88 4.21 -8.46
N PHE A 134 8.14 4.65 -8.39
CA PHE A 134 9.17 4.00 -7.60
C PHE A 134 8.76 3.90 -6.12
N LEU A 135 8.28 4.99 -5.52
CA LEU A 135 7.78 4.99 -4.15
C LEU A 135 6.57 4.06 -4.00
N ALA A 136 5.61 4.10 -4.93
CA ALA A 136 4.40 3.28 -4.88
C ALA A 136 4.73 1.78 -4.90
N VAL A 137 5.56 1.33 -5.86
CA VAL A 137 5.93 -0.08 -6.02
C VAL A 137 6.66 -0.60 -4.79
N ASN A 138 7.66 0.13 -4.30
CA ASN A 138 8.42 -0.28 -3.12
C ASN A 138 7.60 -0.25 -1.83
N SER A 139 6.67 0.69 -1.71
CA SER A 139 5.76 0.76 -0.56
C SER A 139 4.77 -0.40 -0.58
N ALA A 140 4.18 -0.68 -1.74
CA ALA A 140 3.20 -1.74 -1.95
C ALA A 140 3.77 -3.13 -1.59
N ALA A 141 5.00 -3.42 -2.00
CA ALA A 141 5.66 -4.70 -1.75
C ALA A 141 5.69 -5.07 -0.25
N ARG A 142 5.68 -4.10 0.66
CA ARG A 142 5.67 -4.33 2.11
C ARG A 142 4.30 -4.11 2.73
N ILE A 143 3.66 -2.97 2.42
CA ILE A 143 2.41 -2.56 3.07
C ILE A 143 1.23 -3.40 2.58
N ASP A 144 1.04 -3.56 1.26
CA ASP A 144 -0.08 -4.38 0.74
C ASP A 144 0.07 -5.83 1.15
N GLN A 145 1.30 -6.36 1.15
CA GLN A 145 1.58 -7.72 1.61
C GLN A 145 1.20 -7.89 3.09
N ALA A 146 1.68 -6.99 3.95
CA ALA A 146 1.37 -7.03 5.38
C ALA A 146 -0.14 -6.90 5.64
N LEU A 147 -0.84 -6.01 4.94
CA LEU A 147 -2.29 -5.88 5.06
C LEU A 147 -3.02 -7.13 4.58
N SER A 148 -2.59 -7.74 3.46
CA SER A 148 -3.20 -8.95 2.91
C SER A 148 -3.10 -10.14 3.86
N PHE A 149 -2.10 -10.15 4.75
CA PHE A 149 -1.93 -11.18 5.77
C PHE A 149 -2.48 -10.80 7.15
N ASN A 150 -3.05 -9.60 7.31
CA ASN A 150 -3.67 -9.14 8.54
C ASN A 150 -5.10 -8.64 8.24
N PRO A 151 -6.07 -9.55 8.08
CA PRO A 151 -7.43 -9.21 7.65
C PRO A 151 -8.14 -8.14 8.49
N ASP A 152 -7.95 -8.14 9.81
CA ASP A 152 -8.57 -7.17 10.70
C ASP A 152 -8.00 -5.76 10.47
N GLN A 153 -6.68 -5.66 10.25
CA GLN A 153 -6.01 -4.41 9.90
C GLN A 153 -6.40 -3.95 8.49
N TYR A 154 -6.58 -4.88 7.54
CA TYR A 154 -7.09 -4.57 6.21
C TYR A 154 -8.48 -3.92 6.27
N ASP A 155 -9.41 -4.50 7.05
CA ASP A 155 -10.76 -3.95 7.22
C ASP A 155 -10.73 -2.56 7.90
N ALA A 156 -9.90 -2.38 8.93
CA ALA A 156 -9.72 -1.10 9.60
C ALA A 156 -9.21 -0.01 8.65
N VAL A 157 -8.20 -0.34 7.81
CA VAL A 157 -7.70 0.55 6.75
C VAL A 157 -8.79 0.86 5.74
N LEU A 158 -9.52 -0.14 5.25
CA LEU A 158 -10.62 0.05 4.31
C LEU A 158 -11.67 1.01 4.86
N LYS A 159 -12.08 0.83 6.12
CA LYS A 159 -13.05 1.70 6.79
C LYS A 159 -12.55 3.15 6.86
N ARG A 160 -11.31 3.36 7.31
CA ARG A 160 -10.71 4.70 7.39
C ARG A 160 -10.52 5.33 6.01
N PHE A 161 -10.04 4.58 5.04
CA PHE A 161 -9.81 5.07 3.68
C PHE A 161 -11.13 5.42 2.98
N SER A 162 -12.18 4.62 3.18
CA SER A 162 -13.51 4.90 2.64
C SER A 162 -14.10 6.20 3.21
N ALA A 163 -13.89 6.44 4.52
CA ALA A 163 -14.35 7.63 5.22
C ALA A 163 -13.42 8.85 5.02
N TRP A 164 -12.19 8.65 4.54
CA TRP A 164 -11.23 9.71 4.35
C TRP A 164 -11.69 10.68 3.26
N ASN A 165 -11.70 11.98 3.57
CA ASN A 165 -11.97 13.02 2.60
C ASN A 165 -10.72 13.21 1.73
N CYS A 166 -10.83 12.92 0.43
CA CYS A 166 -9.72 13.04 -0.51
C CYS A 166 -9.59 14.42 -1.17
N GLN A 167 -10.52 15.33 -0.89
CA GLN A 167 -10.55 16.64 -1.55
C GLN A 167 -9.38 17.49 -1.04
N ALA A 168 -8.46 17.79 -1.95
CA ALA A 168 -7.46 18.82 -1.71
C ALA A 168 -8.17 20.19 -1.64
N PRO A 169 -7.68 21.14 -0.81
CA PRO A 169 -8.25 22.48 -0.76
C PRO A 169 -8.06 23.21 -2.10
N SER A 170 -8.87 24.23 -2.35
CA SER A 170 -8.90 24.94 -3.64
C SER A 170 -7.58 25.66 -3.98
N ASP A 171 -6.79 26.01 -2.96
CA ASP A 171 -5.48 26.65 -3.07
C ASP A 171 -4.33 25.66 -3.26
N TYR A 172 -4.58 24.35 -3.16
CA TYR A 172 -3.55 23.32 -3.36
C TYR A 172 -3.02 23.32 -4.79
N LYS A 173 -1.69 23.35 -4.88
CA LYS A 173 -0.92 23.11 -6.09
C LYS A 173 0.21 22.15 -5.76
N PRO A 174 0.50 21.18 -6.63
CA PRO A 174 1.64 20.29 -6.42
C PRO A 174 2.97 21.04 -6.59
N SER A 175 4.05 20.50 -6.05
CA SER A 175 5.39 21.09 -6.20
C SER A 175 6.04 20.90 -7.57
N TRP A 176 5.49 20.07 -8.47
CA TRP A 176 6.03 19.90 -9.82
C TRP A 176 5.46 20.94 -10.79
N GLU A 177 6.25 21.27 -11.81
CA GLU A 177 5.78 22.08 -12.93
C GLU A 177 4.75 21.31 -13.76
N TYR A 178 3.61 21.91 -14.01
CA TYR A 178 2.51 21.33 -14.79
C TYR A 178 2.15 22.21 -15.98
N SER A 179 1.69 21.57 -17.06
CA SER A 179 1.42 22.23 -18.35
C SER A 179 0.18 23.12 -18.32
N ALA A 180 -0.90 22.63 -17.71
CA ALA A 180 -2.15 23.36 -17.48
C ALA A 180 -2.95 22.64 -16.38
N VAL A 181 -3.97 23.31 -15.81
CA VAL A 181 -4.96 22.63 -14.98
C VAL A 181 -5.99 21.97 -15.88
N ASN A 182 -6.27 20.68 -15.69
CA ASN A 182 -7.30 19.96 -16.41
C ASN A 182 -8.67 20.13 -15.70
N PRO A 183 -9.61 20.93 -16.25
CA PRO A 183 -10.92 21.14 -15.62
C PRO A 183 -11.83 19.90 -15.69
N ASN A 184 -11.51 18.96 -16.58
CA ASN A 184 -12.26 17.72 -16.78
C ASN A 184 -11.62 16.53 -16.04
N ALA A 185 -10.65 16.80 -15.16
CA ALA A 185 -10.04 15.75 -14.34
C ALA A 185 -11.10 15.02 -13.53
N GLU A 186 -10.98 13.71 -13.44
CA GLU A 186 -11.91 12.91 -12.66
C GLU A 186 -11.82 13.30 -11.18
N SER A 187 -12.97 13.52 -10.53
CA SER A 187 -12.97 13.90 -9.12
C SER A 187 -12.32 12.81 -8.25
N CYS A 188 -11.61 13.21 -7.20
CA CYS A 188 -10.94 12.27 -6.30
C CYS A 188 -11.91 11.23 -5.72
N GLU A 189 -13.18 11.58 -5.49
CA GLU A 189 -14.18 10.67 -4.94
C GLU A 189 -14.58 9.56 -5.93
N VAL A 190 -14.61 9.87 -7.23
CA VAL A 190 -14.87 8.85 -8.27
C VAL A 190 -13.69 7.88 -8.35
N ILE A 191 -12.45 8.39 -8.34
CA ILE A 191 -11.24 7.55 -8.31
C ILE A 191 -11.21 6.70 -7.03
N LYS A 192 -11.53 7.29 -5.86
CA LYS A 192 -11.59 6.60 -4.57
C LYS A 192 -12.56 5.43 -4.62
N ARG A 193 -13.76 5.63 -5.17
CA ARG A 193 -14.76 4.56 -5.33
C ARG A 193 -14.24 3.40 -6.17
N LYS A 194 -13.50 3.66 -7.26
CA LYS A 194 -12.90 2.61 -8.09
C LYS A 194 -11.88 1.75 -7.32
N ARG A 195 -11.27 2.29 -6.26
CA ARG A 195 -10.32 1.59 -5.39
C ARG A 195 -11.01 0.90 -4.21
N VAL A 196 -11.95 1.58 -3.56
CA VAL A 196 -12.70 1.06 -2.41
C VAL A 196 -13.53 -0.17 -2.79
N VAL A 197 -14.21 -0.17 -3.95
CA VAL A 197 -15.09 -1.29 -4.33
C VAL A 197 -14.35 -2.63 -4.39
N PRO A 198 -13.19 -2.74 -5.05
CA PRO A 198 -12.43 -3.98 -5.00
C PRO A 198 -11.87 -4.33 -3.62
N MET A 199 -11.48 -3.33 -2.81
CA MET A 199 -11.04 -3.60 -1.44
C MET A 199 -12.17 -4.19 -0.58
N GLN A 200 -13.40 -3.67 -0.72
CA GLN A 200 -14.59 -4.23 -0.07
C GLN A 200 -14.86 -5.68 -0.46
N ARG A 201 -14.64 -6.01 -1.74
CA ARG A 201 -14.77 -7.38 -2.24
C ARG A 201 -13.76 -8.32 -1.58
N LEU A 202 -12.50 -7.90 -1.45
CA LEU A 202 -11.48 -8.69 -0.74
C LEU A 202 -11.80 -8.80 0.76
N ALA A 203 -12.20 -7.71 1.42
CA ALA A 203 -12.62 -7.73 2.82
C ALA A 203 -13.77 -8.71 3.07
N LYS A 204 -14.72 -8.84 2.12
CA LYS A 204 -15.78 -9.84 2.19
C LYS A 204 -15.24 -11.28 2.18
N LEU A 205 -14.15 -11.57 1.46
CA LEU A 205 -13.56 -12.91 1.50
C LEU A 205 -13.00 -13.22 2.89
N PHE A 206 -12.43 -12.22 3.56
CA PHE A 206 -11.92 -12.36 4.91
C PHE A 206 -12.99 -12.58 5.98
N THR A 207 -14.28 -12.41 5.70
CA THR A 207 -15.32 -12.77 6.68
C THR A 207 -15.47 -14.29 6.85
N ASN A 208 -14.87 -15.09 5.96
CA ASN A 208 -14.84 -16.55 6.08
C ASN A 208 -13.64 -17.02 6.91
N PRO A 209 -13.86 -17.73 8.04
CA PRO A 209 -12.76 -18.19 8.91
C PRO A 209 -11.77 -19.15 8.23
N GLU A 210 -12.25 -20.04 7.35
CA GLU A 210 -11.39 -20.98 6.62
C GLU A 210 -10.51 -20.25 5.60
N TYR A 211 -11.07 -19.26 4.89
CA TYR A 211 -10.31 -18.42 3.99
C TYR A 211 -9.20 -17.66 4.74
N ARG A 212 -9.51 -17.06 5.91
CA ARG A 212 -8.50 -16.42 6.77
C ARG A 212 -7.41 -17.40 7.22
N ALA A 213 -7.79 -18.59 7.67
CA ALA A 213 -6.84 -19.61 8.10
C ALA A 213 -5.90 -20.03 6.95
N ASN A 214 -6.41 -20.15 5.73
CA ASN A 214 -5.58 -20.46 4.57
C ASN A 214 -4.63 -19.30 4.20
N VAL A 215 -5.07 -18.04 4.32
CA VAL A 215 -4.21 -16.86 4.14
C VAL A 215 -3.07 -16.84 5.15
N GLU A 216 -3.36 -17.16 6.41
CA GLU A 216 -2.34 -17.26 7.46
C GLU A 216 -1.33 -18.37 7.15
N LYS A 217 -1.78 -19.57 6.77
CA LYS A 217 -0.87 -20.66 6.39
C LYS A 217 -0.04 -20.34 5.15
N LEU A 218 -0.58 -19.57 4.22
CA LEU A 218 0.17 -19.07 3.07
C LEU A 218 1.24 -18.05 3.48
N ARG A 219 0.95 -17.15 4.43
CA ARG A 219 1.94 -16.26 5.04
C ARG A 219 3.06 -17.09 5.67
N ASP A 220 2.72 -18.07 6.50
CA ASP A 220 3.70 -18.91 7.20
C ASP A 220 4.61 -19.63 6.20
N TYR A 221 4.06 -20.16 5.11
CA TYR A 221 4.85 -20.75 4.02
C TYR A 221 5.83 -19.74 3.38
N LEU A 222 5.39 -18.51 3.13
CA LEU A 222 6.24 -17.47 2.52
C LEU A 222 7.35 -16.97 3.45
N MET A 223 7.24 -17.22 4.76
CA MET A 223 8.27 -16.90 5.74
C MET A 223 9.31 -18.02 5.92
N LEU A 224 9.08 -19.20 5.33
CA LEU A 224 10.07 -20.28 5.30
C LEU A 224 11.29 -19.86 4.46
N ASP A 225 12.46 -20.41 4.77
CA ASP A 225 13.63 -20.26 3.91
C ASP A 225 13.43 -20.97 2.56
N GLN A 226 14.27 -20.65 1.57
CA GLN A 226 14.12 -21.20 0.22
C GLN A 226 14.22 -22.74 0.20
N GLN A 227 15.10 -23.34 1.02
CA GLN A 227 15.27 -24.79 1.06
C GLN A 227 14.02 -25.48 1.62
N GLN A 228 13.42 -24.90 2.66
CA GLN A 228 12.16 -25.34 3.24
C GLN A 228 10.99 -25.17 2.27
N GLN A 229 10.91 -24.05 1.56
CA GLN A 229 9.86 -23.80 0.56
C GLN A 229 9.89 -24.81 -0.59
N MET A 230 11.08 -25.32 -0.94
CA MET A 230 11.29 -26.32 -2.00
C MET A 230 10.98 -27.76 -1.55
N GLN A 231 10.73 -28.01 -0.27
CA GLN A 231 10.33 -29.35 0.18
C GLN A 231 8.98 -29.72 -0.44
N GLU A 232 8.88 -30.94 -0.97
CA GLU A 232 7.67 -31.44 -1.65
C GLU A 232 6.41 -31.27 -0.79
N GLN A 233 6.51 -31.58 0.51
CA GLN A 233 5.41 -31.42 1.45
C GLN A 233 4.98 -29.96 1.63
N ALA A 234 5.92 -29.01 1.65
CA ALA A 234 5.62 -27.59 1.77
C ALA A 234 4.93 -27.07 0.52
N ILE A 235 5.40 -27.48 -0.67
CA ILE A 235 4.77 -27.16 -1.97
C ILE A 235 3.35 -27.74 -2.04
N ALA A 236 3.17 -29.01 -1.70
CA ALA A 236 1.87 -29.67 -1.71
C ALA A 236 0.88 -28.96 -0.78
N THR A 237 1.33 -28.60 0.43
CA THR A 237 0.53 -27.85 1.40
C THR A 237 0.14 -26.48 0.83
N ARG A 238 1.10 -25.70 0.31
CA ARG A 238 0.84 -24.40 -0.33
C ARG A 238 -0.22 -24.54 -1.43
N ASN A 239 -0.07 -25.50 -2.33
CA ASN A 239 -0.98 -25.71 -3.46
C ASN A 239 -2.39 -26.09 -2.99
N GLN A 240 -2.50 -26.97 -1.99
CA GLN A 240 -3.79 -27.33 -1.39
C GLN A 240 -4.50 -26.09 -0.81
N ARG A 241 -3.78 -25.23 -0.10
CA ARG A 241 -4.34 -23.99 0.49
C ARG A 241 -4.78 -23.00 -0.58
N LEU A 242 -3.94 -22.78 -1.60
CA LEU A 242 -4.29 -21.93 -2.74
C LEU A 242 -5.54 -22.45 -3.47
N GLN A 243 -5.66 -23.76 -3.65
CA GLN A 243 -6.81 -24.37 -4.29
C GLN A 243 -8.09 -24.15 -3.47
N SER A 244 -8.06 -24.40 -2.16
CA SER A 244 -9.20 -24.14 -1.26
C SER A 244 -9.64 -22.67 -1.29
N MET A 245 -8.68 -21.73 -1.22
CA MET A 245 -8.96 -20.30 -1.36
C MET A 245 -9.57 -19.96 -2.72
N LEU A 246 -9.03 -20.51 -3.80
CA LEU A 246 -9.52 -20.28 -5.16
C LEU A 246 -10.95 -20.80 -5.36
N ASP A 247 -11.27 -21.96 -4.81
CA ASP A 247 -12.62 -22.54 -4.90
C ASP A 247 -13.63 -21.67 -4.16
N TYR A 248 -13.27 -21.14 -2.99
CA TYR A 248 -14.08 -20.16 -2.27
C TYR A 248 -14.24 -18.84 -3.06
N GLU A 249 -13.15 -18.31 -3.63
CA GLU A 249 -13.18 -17.11 -4.49
C GLU A 249 -14.13 -17.28 -5.69
N LYS A 250 -14.11 -18.46 -6.34
CA LYS A 250 -15.04 -18.80 -7.42
C LYS A 250 -16.49 -18.88 -6.93
N GLN A 251 -16.72 -19.53 -5.78
CA GLN A 251 -18.06 -19.61 -5.17
C GLN A 251 -18.62 -18.21 -4.85
N GLN A 252 -17.77 -17.29 -4.40
CA GLN A 252 -18.14 -15.90 -4.11
C GLN A 252 -18.16 -14.99 -5.35
N ASN A 253 -17.82 -15.52 -6.54
CA ASN A 253 -17.61 -14.77 -7.77
C ASN A 253 -16.75 -13.51 -7.55
N THR A 254 -15.70 -13.64 -6.75
CA THR A 254 -14.87 -12.53 -6.28
C THR A 254 -13.41 -12.96 -6.30
N PRO A 255 -12.56 -12.38 -7.17
CA PRO A 255 -11.15 -12.70 -7.17
C PRO A 255 -10.49 -12.20 -5.89
N GLY A 256 -9.70 -13.06 -5.25
CA GLY A 256 -8.96 -12.76 -4.02
C GLY A 256 -7.46 -12.97 -4.18
N ILE A 257 -6.81 -13.35 -3.09
CA ILE A 257 -5.35 -13.53 -3.04
C ILE A 257 -4.92 -14.72 -3.91
N ALA A 258 -5.66 -15.83 -3.92
CA ALA A 258 -5.27 -17.01 -4.68
C ALA A 258 -5.35 -16.76 -6.19
N ALA A 259 -6.43 -16.15 -6.67
CA ALA A 259 -6.56 -15.76 -8.08
C ALA A 259 -5.52 -14.70 -8.51
N ALA A 260 -5.09 -13.81 -7.60
CA ALA A 260 -4.03 -12.86 -7.90
C ALA A 260 -2.67 -13.55 -8.09
N LEU A 261 -2.30 -14.46 -7.18
CA LEU A 261 -1.04 -15.21 -7.23
C LEU A 261 -0.95 -16.14 -8.45
N LEU A 262 -2.05 -16.79 -8.83
CA LEU A 262 -2.03 -17.66 -10.02
C LEU A 262 -1.86 -16.88 -11.32
N ARG A 263 -2.46 -15.69 -11.42
CA ARG A 263 -2.32 -14.83 -12.60
C ARG A 263 -0.89 -14.33 -12.78
N SER A 264 -0.18 -14.01 -11.71
CA SER A 264 1.21 -13.58 -11.83
C SER A 264 2.13 -14.69 -12.33
N GLN A 265 1.96 -15.90 -11.80
CA GLN A 265 2.73 -17.06 -12.26
C GLN A 265 2.54 -17.34 -13.75
N GLN A 266 1.35 -17.07 -14.30
CA GLN A 266 1.07 -17.21 -15.73
C GLN A 266 1.77 -16.12 -16.57
N GLN A 267 1.90 -14.90 -16.04
CA GLN A 267 2.59 -13.80 -16.72
C GLN A 267 4.10 -14.06 -16.79
N ASP A 268 4.71 -14.50 -15.70
CA ASP A 268 6.14 -14.81 -15.63
C ASP A 268 6.54 -15.95 -16.60
N GLY A 269 5.63 -16.93 -16.78
CA GLY A 269 5.84 -18.03 -17.73
C GLY A 269 5.74 -17.65 -19.21
N GLN A 270 5.18 -16.48 -19.54
CA GLN A 270 5.10 -16.00 -20.93
C GLN A 270 6.33 -15.20 -21.34
N GLU A 271 6.96 -14.47 -20.42
CA GLU A 271 8.14 -13.65 -20.71
C GLU A 271 9.39 -14.50 -21.01
N THR A 272 9.49 -15.70 -20.45
CA THR A 272 10.62 -16.61 -20.68
C THR A 272 10.61 -17.32 -22.04
N LYS A 273 9.56 -17.11 -22.85
CA LYS A 273 9.40 -17.75 -24.18
C LYS A 273 9.64 -16.81 -25.37
N GLN A 274 10.00 -15.56 -25.12
CA GLN A 274 10.37 -14.57 -26.15
C GLN A 274 11.89 -14.43 -26.26
#